data_AF-A0A6A1VPN3-F1
#
_entry.id   AF-A0A6A1VPN3-F1
#
_cell.length_a   1.000
_cell.length_b   1.000
_cell.length_c   1.000
_cell.angle_alpha   90.00
_cell.angle_beta   90.00
_cell.angle_gamma   90.00
#
_symmetry.space_group_name_H-M   'P 1'
#
loop_
_entity.id
_entity.type
_entity.pdbx_description
1 polymer ?
#
loop_
_entity_poly.entity_id
_entity_poly.type
_entity_poly.pdbx_seq_one_letter_code
_entity_poly.pdbx_strand_id
1 'polypeptide(L)'
;MGCFTYETESTSVIPPAKLFKAFILDDDNLIPKVAPQAIQKAEIIEGDGGAGTIKKITFGEGSQFKYVKHKIDEIDQANYNYATA
;
A
#
# COMPACT_ATOMS: atom_id res chain seq x y z
N MET A 1 1.49 25.21 -11.45
CA MET A 1 1.36 24.54 -10.14
C MET A 1 2.66 23.82 -9.86
N GLY A 2 3.18 23.87 -8.63
CA GLY A 2 4.42 23.20 -8.25
C GLY A 2 4.16 21.80 -7.70
N CYS A 3 5.15 20.91 -7.82
CA CYS A 3 5.18 19.59 -7.19
C CYS A 3 6.32 19.56 -6.17
N PHE A 4 6.09 18.95 -5.01
CA PHE A 4 7.13 18.68 -4.03
C PHE A 4 7.44 17.19 -4.04
N THR A 5 8.70 16.84 -4.30
CA THR A 5 9.20 15.46 -4.25
C THR A 5 10.04 15.28 -3.01
N TYR A 6 9.77 14.22 -2.26
CA TYR A 6 10.55 13.81 -1.10
C TYR A 6 11.08 12.40 -1.33
N GLU A 7 12.33 12.15 -0.95
CA GLU A 7 12.98 10.85 -1.07
C GLU A 7 13.41 10.39 0.33
N THR A 8 13.14 9.12 0.63
CA THR A 8 13.49 8.49 1.91
C THR A 8 14.00 7.09 1.66
N GLU A 9 15.06 6.71 2.37
CA GLU A 9 15.68 5.40 2.27
C GLU A 9 15.59 4.67 3.61
N SER A 10 15.41 3.36 3.56
CA SER A 10 15.40 2.49 4.74
C SER A 10 16.02 1.15 4.38
N THR A 11 16.82 0.59 5.28
CA THR A 11 17.49 -0.70 5.07
C THR A 11 16.73 -1.82 5.78
N SER A 12 16.77 -3.02 5.21
CA SER A 12 16.16 -4.22 5.81
C SER A 12 17.03 -5.44 5.52
N VAL A 13 17.08 -6.36 6.48
CA VAL A 13 17.73 -7.67 6.32
C VAL A 13 16.85 -8.65 5.53
N ILE A 14 15.59 -8.29 5.26
CA ILE A 14 14.64 -9.15 4.56
C ILE A 14 14.85 -9.00 3.04
N PRO A 15 14.92 -10.10 2.28
CA PRO A 15 15.10 -10.04 0.82
C PRO A 15 14.00 -9.22 0.12
N PRO A 16 14.34 -8.48 -0.96
CA PRO A 16 13.39 -7.62 -1.67
C PRO A 16 12.10 -8.33 -2.10
N ALA A 17 12.21 -9.53 -2.70
CA ALA A 17 11.06 -10.30 -3.14
C ALA A 17 10.06 -10.60 -2.02
N LYS A 18 10.55 -10.87 -0.81
CA LYS A 18 9.70 -11.18 0.35
C LYS A 18 9.04 -9.92 0.90
N LEU A 19 9.77 -8.81 0.96
CA LEU A 19 9.21 -7.52 1.36
C LEU A 19 8.14 -7.05 0.38
N PHE A 20 8.44 -7.07 -0.91
CA PHE A 20 7.51 -6.63 -1.96
C PHE A 20 6.23 -7.46 -1.94
N LYS A 21 6.35 -8.79 -1.81
CA LYS A 21 5.17 -9.65 -1.65
C LYS A 21 4.35 -9.29 -0.42
N ALA A 22 4.98 -9.07 0.72
CA ALA A 22 4.29 -8.83 2.00
C ALA A 22 3.65 -7.43 2.10
N PHE A 23 4.34 -6.40 1.63
CA PHE A 23 3.95 -4.99 1.83
C PHE A 23 3.28 -4.36 0.62
N ILE A 24 3.31 -4.98 -0.56
CA ILE A 24 2.72 -4.42 -1.78
C ILE A 24 1.68 -5.38 -2.38
N LEU A 25 2.02 -6.66 -2.54
CA LEU A 25 1.14 -7.62 -3.23
C LEU A 25 0.08 -8.25 -2.33
N ASP A 26 0.37 -8.43 -1.04
CA ASP A 26 -0.49 -9.08 -0.04
C ASP A 26 -0.77 -8.16 1.16
N ASP A 27 -0.55 -6.86 0.98
CA ASP A 27 -0.75 -5.83 2.00
C ASP A 27 -2.16 -5.80 2.56
N ASP A 28 -3.16 -5.94 1.69
CA ASP A 28 -4.57 -5.86 2.04
C ASP A 28 -5.00 -6.98 3.00
N ASN A 29 -4.29 -8.11 2.96
CA ASN A 29 -4.52 -9.24 3.85
C ASN A 29 -3.60 -9.22 5.07
N LEU A 30 -2.33 -8.86 4.88
CA LEU A 30 -1.31 -8.98 5.91
C LEU A 30 -1.40 -7.84 6.93
N ILE A 31 -1.53 -6.59 6.47
CA ILE A 31 -1.47 -5.42 7.36
C ILE A 31 -2.63 -5.41 8.36
N PRO A 32 -3.90 -5.67 7.98
CA PRO A 32 -4.99 -5.75 8.96
C PRO A 32 -4.82 -6.88 9.98
N LYS A 33 -4.13 -7.97 9.63
CA LYS A 33 -3.84 -9.08 10.56
C LYS A 33 -2.73 -8.74 11.55
N VAL A 34 -1.69 -8.04 11.08
CA VAL A 34 -0.50 -7.70 11.88
C VAL A 34 -0.74 -6.47 12.76
N ALA A 35 -1.47 -5.49 12.24
CA ALA A 35 -1.74 -4.22 12.91
C ALA A 35 -3.23 -3.82 12.80
N PRO A 36 -4.16 -4.61 13.37
CA PRO A 36 -5.60 -4.35 13.28
C PRO A 36 -6.02 -3.00 13.87
N GLN A 37 -5.25 -2.47 14.83
CA GLN A 37 -5.48 -1.16 15.42
C GLN A 37 -5.16 0.00 14.46
N ALA A 38 -4.28 -0.23 13.47
CA ALA A 38 -3.90 0.77 12.48
C ALA A 38 -4.81 0.71 11.25
N ILE A 39 -5.00 -0.50 10.71
CA ILE A 39 -5.84 -0.74 9.53
C ILE A 39 -6.87 -1.80 9.88
N GLN A 40 -8.15 -1.42 9.80
CA GLN A 40 -9.26 -2.33 10.05
C GLN A 40 -9.59 -3.16 8.81
N LYS A 41 -9.54 -2.54 7.63
CA LYS A 41 -9.89 -3.17 6.37
C LYS A 41 -9.18 -2.50 5.21
N ALA A 42 -8.73 -3.28 4.24
CA ALA A 42 -8.36 -2.80 2.92
C ALA A 42 -9.19 -3.57 1.89
N GLU A 43 -9.72 -2.86 0.90
CA GLU A 43 -10.59 -3.45 -0.13
C GLU A 43 -10.37 -2.78 -1.49
N ILE A 44 -10.29 -3.58 -2.54
CA ILE A 44 -10.34 -3.09 -3.92
C ILE A 44 -11.78 -2.66 -4.21
N ILE A 45 -11.95 -1.40 -4.60
CA ILE A 45 -13.26 -0.85 -4.97
C ILE A 45 -13.41 -0.66 -6.49
N GLU A 46 -12.29 -0.67 -7.23
CA GLU A 46 -12.23 -0.63 -8.69
C GLU A 46 -10.94 -1.29 -9.17
N GLY A 47 -10.99 -2.06 -10.26
CA GLY A 47 -9.83 -2.76 -10.82
C GLY A 47 -9.66 -4.19 -10.31
N ASP A 48 -8.49 -4.76 -10.58
CA ASP A 48 -8.17 -6.19 -10.40
C ASP A 48 -6.94 -6.44 -9.50
N GLY A 49 -6.36 -5.38 -8.95
CA GLY A 49 -5.12 -5.42 -8.15
C GLY A 49 -3.89 -4.92 -8.91
N GLY A 50 -3.98 -4.69 -10.23
CA GLY A 50 -2.92 -4.12 -11.05
C GLY A 50 -2.94 -2.59 -11.16
N ALA A 51 -2.20 -2.05 -12.13
CA ALA A 51 -2.23 -0.62 -12.46
C ALA A 51 -3.65 -0.15 -12.81
N GLY A 52 -4.03 1.01 -12.29
CA GLY A 52 -5.38 1.57 -12.39
C GLY A 52 -6.32 1.18 -11.24
N THR A 53 -5.95 0.17 -10.42
CA THR A 53 -6.76 -0.27 -9.28
C THR A 53 -6.92 0.82 -8.24
N ILE A 54 -8.12 0.99 -7.71
CA ILE A 54 -8.41 1.86 -6.57
C ILE A 54 -8.69 1.00 -5.33
N LYS A 55 -7.86 1.16 -4.31
CA LYS A 55 -8.02 0.54 -2.99
C LYS A 55 -8.62 1.54 -2.02
N LYS A 56 -9.57 1.11 -1.21
CA LYS A 56 -10.06 1.85 -0.04
C LYS A 56 -9.51 1.19 1.22
N ILE A 57 -8.77 1.96 2.01
CA ILE A 57 -8.17 1.52 3.25
C ILE A 57 -8.91 2.22 4.39
N THR A 58 -9.61 1.45 5.22
CA THR A 58 -10.30 1.91 6.43
C THR A 58 -9.39 1.76 7.63
N PHE A 59 -9.14 2.87 8.31
CA PHE A 59 -8.27 2.91 9.48
C PHE A 59 -8.99 2.40 10.74
N GLY A 60 -8.21 1.98 11.74
CA GLY A 60 -8.74 1.60 13.05
C GLY A 60 -9.24 2.79 13.86
N GLU A 61 -9.95 2.52 14.96
CA GLU A 61 -10.70 3.50 15.77
C GLU A 61 -9.83 4.63 16.36
N GLY A 62 -8.51 4.46 16.45
CA GLY A 62 -7.57 5.47 16.93
C GLY A 62 -7.09 6.48 15.88
N SER A 63 -7.46 6.31 14.60
CA SER A 63 -7.05 7.22 13.54
C SER A 63 -7.91 8.48 13.49
N GLN A 64 -7.28 9.61 13.17
CA GLN A 64 -7.99 10.88 12.91
C GLN A 64 -8.81 10.83 11.61
N PHE A 65 -8.49 9.89 10.71
CA PHE A 65 -9.14 9.72 9.43
C PHE A 65 -9.93 8.42 9.40
N LYS A 66 -11.07 8.42 8.70
CA LYS A 66 -11.92 7.23 8.54
C LYS A 66 -11.34 6.25 7.52
N TYR A 67 -10.92 6.78 6.38
CA TYR A 67 -10.36 5.98 5.30
C TYR A 67 -9.52 6.86 4.37
N VAL A 68 -8.70 6.20 3.56
CA VAL A 68 -8.05 6.77 2.38
C VAL A 68 -8.42 5.95 1.14
N LYS A 69 -8.37 6.58 -0.03
CA LYS A 69 -8.41 5.88 -1.32
C LYS A 69 -7.05 6.06 -1.98
N HIS A 70 -6.44 4.96 -2.38
CA HIS A 70 -5.18 4.94 -3.12
C HIS A 70 -5.43 4.41 -4.52
N LYS A 71 -4.89 5.10 -5.52
CA LYS A 71 -4.86 4.59 -6.89
C LYS A 71 -3.47 4.05 -7.18
N ILE A 72 -3.41 2.82 -7.69
CA ILE A 72 -2.17 2.21 -8.15
C ILE A 72 -1.88 2.75 -9.55
N ASP A 73 -0.73 3.37 -9.74
CA ASP A 73 -0.28 3.81 -11.06
C ASP A 73 0.60 2.76 -11.72
N GLU A 74 1.46 2.10 -10.93
CA GLU A 74 2.41 1.10 -11.43
C GLU A 74 2.69 0.00 -10.40
N ILE A 75 2.78 -1.23 -10.88
CA ILE A 75 3.36 -2.37 -10.16
C ILE A 75 4.31 -3.08 -11.11
N ASP A 76 5.61 -3.07 -10.79
CA ASP A 76 6.63 -3.84 -11.48
C ASP A 76 7.28 -4.84 -10.52
N GLN A 77 6.84 -6.10 -10.64
CA GLN A 77 7.34 -7.18 -9.79
C GLN A 77 8.75 -7.64 -10.15
N ALA A 78 9.23 -7.39 -11.36
CA ALA A 78 10.57 -7.78 -11.79
C ALA A 78 11.63 -6.86 -11.16
N ASN A 79 11.31 -5.58 -11.04
CA ASN A 79 12.19 -4.57 -10.46
C ASN A 79 11.84 -4.19 -9.00
N TYR A 80 10.77 -4.76 -8.43
CA TYR A 80 10.25 -4.42 -7.11
C TYR A 80 9.85 -2.94 -6.96
N ASN A 81 9.31 -2.36 -8.03
CA ASN A 81 8.85 -0.96 -8.04
C ASN A 81 7.33 -0.89 -7.87
N TYR A 82 6.89 0.15 -7.17
CA TYR A 82 5.50 0.45 -6.90
C TYR A 82 5.29 1.96 -6.89
N ALA A 83 4.25 2.43 -7.58
CA ALA A 83 3.88 3.85 -7.60
C ALA A 83 2.37 4.03 -7.41
N THR A 84 2.02 5.06 -6.64
CA THR A 84 0.63 5.43 -6.35
C THR A 84 0.43 6.93 -6.36
N ALA A 85 -0.79 7.34 -6.71
CA ALA A 85 -1.29 8.70 -6.57
C ALA A 85 -2.31 8.82 -5.43
#